data_AF-A0A9E1Q0A1-F1
#
_entry.id   AF-A0A9E1Q0A1-F1
#
_cell.length_a   1.000
_cell.length_b   1.000
_cell.length_c   1.000
_cell.angle_alpha   90.00
_cell.angle_beta   90.00
_cell.angle_gamma   90.00
#
_symmetry.space_group_name_H-M   'P 1'
#
loop_
_entity.id
_entity.type
_entity.pdbx_description
1 polymer ?
#
loop_
_entity_poly.entity_id
_entity_poly.type
_entity_poly.pdbx_seq_one_letter_code
_entity_poly.pdbx_strand_id
1 'polypeptide(L)'
;GRVSMDLITLDLSPLGNIVESDGAPAALQPGDLVDLIGPLRDVDAIAADADTIGYEILTSLGSRYHRRYIGAPSTPSIAEACA
;
A
#
# COMPACT_ATOMS: atom_id res chain seq x y z
N GLY A 1 15.65 11.21 2.38
CA GLY A 1 15.05 11.22 3.73
C GLY A 1 15.61 10.08 4.55
N ARG A 2 15.41 10.07 5.88
CA ARG A 2 15.75 8.94 6.74
C ARG A 2 14.48 8.13 7.03
N VAL A 3 14.63 6.83 7.21
CA VAL A 3 13.58 5.95 7.70
C VAL A 3 13.78 5.78 9.21
N SER A 4 12.73 6.02 9.98
CA SER A 4 12.65 5.76 11.42
C SER A 4 11.88 4.47 11.69
N MET A 5 11.79 4.06 12.95
CA MET A 5 11.03 2.89 13.38
C MET A 5 9.56 2.93 12.92
N ASP A 6 8.94 4.13 12.92
CA ASP A 6 7.50 4.29 12.63
C ASP A 6 7.20 5.44 11.63
N LEU A 7 8.24 6.10 11.09
CA LEU A 7 8.08 7.27 10.22
C LEU A 7 8.99 7.16 9.01
N ILE A 8 8.41 7.38 7.83
CA ILE A 8 9.11 7.60 6.57
C ILE A 8 8.67 8.93 5.97
N THR A 9 9.61 9.65 5.34
CA THR A 9 9.32 10.91 4.65
C THR A 9 9.46 10.69 3.16
N LEU A 10 8.40 10.98 2.41
CA LEU A 10 8.37 10.93 0.95
C LEU A 10 8.40 12.35 0.42
N ASP A 11 9.31 12.63 -0.51
CA ASP A 11 9.36 13.91 -1.20
C ASP A 11 8.44 13.85 -2.41
N LEU A 12 7.40 14.68 -2.38
CA LEU A 12 6.37 14.74 -3.42
C LEU A 12 6.53 15.99 -4.31
N SER A 13 7.60 16.76 -4.12
CA SER A 13 7.92 17.95 -4.94
C SER A 13 7.87 17.69 -6.46
N PRO A 14 8.32 16.51 -6.99
CA PRO A 14 8.27 16.23 -8.43
C PRO A 14 6.87 15.98 -8.99
N LEU A 15 5.88 15.66 -8.15
CA LEU A 15 4.52 15.35 -8.59
C LEU A 15 3.73 16.61 -9.00
N GLY A 16 4.23 17.81 -8.64
CA GLY A 16 3.56 19.07 -8.92
C GLY A 16 2.16 19.15 -8.29
N ASN A 17 1.37 20.11 -8.76
CA ASN A 17 -0.07 20.17 -8.53
C ASN A 17 -0.71 19.01 -9.29
N ILE A 18 -0.99 17.90 -8.58
CA ILE A 18 -1.73 16.76 -9.12
C ILE A 18 -3.08 17.28 -9.62
N VAL A 19 -3.34 17.10 -10.91
CA VAL A 19 -4.61 17.46 -11.54
C VAL A 19 -5.42 16.18 -11.60
N GLU A 20 -6.48 16.09 -10.81
CA GLU A 20 -7.44 14.99 -10.93
C GLU A 20 -8.11 15.03 -12.31
N SER A 21 -8.70 13.92 -12.74
CA SER A 21 -9.40 13.77 -14.03
C SER A 21 -10.50 14.82 -14.30
N ASP A 22 -10.88 15.61 -13.29
CA ASP A 22 -11.95 16.63 -13.35
C ASP A 22 -11.42 18.08 -13.38
N GLY A 23 -10.11 18.30 -13.57
CA GLY A 23 -9.54 19.62 -13.84
C GLY A 23 -9.36 20.54 -12.62
N ALA A 24 -9.57 20.03 -11.40
CA ALA A 24 -9.21 20.71 -10.17
C ALA A 24 -7.81 20.26 -9.69
N PRO A 25 -6.97 21.18 -9.16
CA PRO A 25 -5.74 20.78 -8.50
C PRO A 25 -6.11 20.03 -7.22
N ALA A 26 -5.91 18.71 -7.18
CA ALA A 26 -5.94 18.01 -5.91
C ALA A 26 -4.70 18.46 -5.13
N ALA A 27 -4.94 19.14 -4.03
CA ALA A 27 -3.91 19.28 -3.02
C ALA A 27 -3.92 17.97 -2.22
N LEU A 28 -2.77 17.32 -2.10
CA LEU A 28 -2.61 16.17 -1.19
C LEU A 28 -3.08 16.57 0.21
N GLN A 29 -3.92 15.76 0.82
CA GLN A 29 -4.49 15.98 2.14
C GLN A 29 -3.98 14.96 3.15
N PRO A 30 -3.90 15.33 4.44
CA PRO A 30 -3.65 14.37 5.49
C PRO A 30 -4.72 13.27 5.47
N GLY A 31 -4.28 12.01 5.37
CA GLY A 31 -5.16 10.85 5.25
C GLY A 31 -5.19 10.23 3.85
N ASP A 32 -4.61 10.89 2.85
CA ASP A 32 -4.41 10.29 1.54
C ASP A 32 -3.52 9.04 1.65
N LEU A 33 -3.88 8.02 0.88
CA LEU A 33 -3.18 6.75 0.86
C LEU A 33 -2.00 6.83 -0.09
N VAL A 34 -0.92 6.14 0.29
CA VAL A 34 0.26 5.94 -0.56
C VAL A 34 0.52 4.45 -0.70
N ASP A 35 0.65 4.00 -1.93
CA ASP A 35 1.01 2.63 -2.25
C ASP A 35 2.54 2.48 -2.25
N LEU A 36 3.06 1.70 -1.29
CA LEU A 36 4.49 1.38 -1.22
C LEU A 36 4.87 0.22 -2.14
N ILE A 37 3.96 -0.75 -2.29
CA ILE A 37 4.09 -1.92 -3.17
C ILE A 37 2.81 -1.98 -3.97
N GLY A 38 2.91 -1.86 -5.29
CA GLY A 38 1.75 -1.76 -6.16
C GLY A 38 2.11 -1.95 -7.63
N PRO A 39 1.15 -1.79 -8.56
CA PRO A 39 1.35 -2.11 -9.98
C PRO A 39 2.45 -1.28 -10.67
N LEU A 40 2.75 -0.10 -10.13
CA LEU A 40 3.80 0.79 -10.64
C LEU A 40 5.17 0.49 -10.01
N ARG A 41 5.19 -0.23 -8.90
CA ARG A 41 6.39 -0.58 -8.12
C ARG A 41 6.19 -1.97 -7.53
N ASP A 42 6.50 -2.97 -8.35
CA ASP A 42 6.34 -4.36 -7.98
C ASP A 42 7.29 -4.77 -6.85
N VAL A 43 6.93 -5.83 -6.14
CA VAL A 43 7.70 -6.35 -5.00
C VAL A 43 9.12 -6.76 -5.40
N ASP A 44 9.31 -7.27 -6.62
CA ASP A 44 10.63 -7.68 -7.11
C ASP A 44 11.52 -6.47 -7.43
N ALA A 45 10.93 -5.36 -7.88
CA ALA A 45 11.69 -4.11 -8.09
C ALA A 45 12.20 -3.56 -6.75
N ILE A 46 11.36 -3.62 -5.71
CA ILE A 46 11.75 -3.20 -4.35
C ILE A 46 12.81 -4.14 -3.78
N ALA A 47 12.66 -5.45 -4.00
CA ALA A 47 13.63 -6.43 -3.56
C ALA A 47 15.00 -6.22 -4.22
N ALA A 48 15.02 -5.89 -5.52
CA ALA A 48 16.25 -5.56 -6.24
C ALA A 48 16.95 -4.33 -5.65
N ASP A 49 16.21 -3.28 -5.28
CA ASP A 49 16.79 -2.10 -4.61
C ASP A 49 17.33 -2.40 -3.20
N ALA A 50 16.77 -3.42 -2.55
CA ALA A 50 17.14 -3.86 -1.21
C ALA A 50 18.14 -5.03 -1.22
N ASP A 51 18.70 -5.38 -2.39
CA ASP A 51 19.61 -6.53 -2.59
C ASP A 51 19.08 -7.84 -1.99
N THR A 52 17.78 -8.09 -2.17
CA THR A 52 17.09 -9.29 -1.69
C THR A 52 16.09 -9.83 -2.73
N ILE A 53 15.26 -10.80 -2.33
CA ILE A 53 14.18 -11.41 -3.13
C ILE A 53 12.81 -10.97 -2.61
N GLY A 54 11.81 -10.95 -3.48
CA GLY A 54 10.46 -10.50 -3.13
C GLY A 54 9.84 -11.26 -1.95
N TYR A 55 10.20 -12.53 -1.77
CA TYR A 55 9.75 -13.34 -0.63
C TYR A 55 10.22 -12.79 0.72
N GLU A 56 11.44 -12.27 0.83
CA GLU A 56 11.93 -11.66 2.07
C GLU A 56 11.18 -10.37 2.38
N ILE A 57 10.89 -9.56 1.36
CA ILE A 57 10.04 -8.37 1.51
C ILE A 57 8.65 -8.76 2.03
N LEU A 58 7.98 -9.73 1.40
CA LEU A 58 6.64 -10.17 1.80
C LEU A 58 6.61 -10.78 3.20
N THR A 59 7.65 -11.53 3.59
CA THR A 59 7.73 -12.16 4.92
C THR A 59 8.18 -11.18 6.00
N SER A 60 8.90 -10.11 5.65
CA SER A 60 9.26 -9.04 6.57
C SER A 60 8.08 -8.15 7.00
N LEU A 61 6.95 -8.20 6.25
CA LEU A 61 5.70 -7.52 6.62
C LEU A 61 5.09 -8.14 7.88
N GLY A 62 5.59 -7.67 9.03
CA GLY A 62 5.27 -8.18 10.36
C GLY A 62 3.86 -7.81 10.85
N SER A 63 3.63 -8.02 12.14
CA SER A 63 2.32 -7.88 12.79
C SER A 63 1.81 -6.44 12.90
N ARG A 64 2.65 -5.42 12.66
CA ARG A 64 2.26 -4.01 12.74
C ARG A 64 1.33 -3.58 11.59
N TYR A 65 1.33 -4.31 10.47
CA TYR A 65 0.49 -4.01 9.32
C TYR A 65 -0.90 -4.62 9.48
N HIS A 66 -1.93 -3.77 9.46
CA HIS A 66 -3.31 -4.22 9.42
C HIS A 66 -3.62 -4.87 8.05
N ARG A 67 -4.00 -6.14 8.06
CA ARG A 67 -4.28 -6.90 6.83
C ARG A 67 -5.76 -6.85 6.50
N ARG A 68 -6.11 -6.31 5.34
CA ARG A 68 -7.48 -6.34 4.79
C ARG A 68 -7.51 -7.27 3.59
N TYR A 69 -8.21 -8.40 3.72
CA TYR A 69 -8.40 -9.35 2.63
C TYR A 69 -9.63 -8.96 1.82
N ILE A 70 -9.42 -8.55 0.57
CA ILE A 70 -10.48 -8.15 -0.35
C ILE A 70 -10.81 -9.37 -1.21
N GLY A 71 -12.09 -9.75 -1.30
CA GLY A 71 -12.53 -10.89 -2.10
C GLY A 71 -12.45 -12.25 -1.40
N ALA A 72 -12.23 -12.30 -0.08
CA ALA A 72 -12.58 -13.50 0.66
C ALA A 72 -14.08 -13.76 0.48
N PRO A 73 -14.53 -14.99 0.14
CA PRO A 73 -15.95 -15.29 0.22
C PRO A 73 -16.37 -14.95 1.65
N SER A 74 -17.32 -14.03 1.82
CA SER A 74 -17.96 -13.85 3.11
C SER A 74 -18.40 -15.25 3.54
N THR A 75 -17.76 -15.81 4.55
CA THR A 75 -18.15 -17.12 5.08
C THR A 75 -19.64 -17.02 5.34
N PRO A 76 -20.49 -17.80 4.64
CA PRO A 76 -21.91 -17.72 4.89
C PRO A 76 -22.10 -18.02 6.37
N SER A 77 -22.87 -17.17 7.04
CA SER A 77 -23.35 -17.43 8.38
C SER A 77 -23.92 -18.84 8.38
N ILE A 78 -23.62 -19.66 9.40
CA ILE A 78 -24.19 -21.02 9.53
C ILE A 78 -25.74 -20.98 9.50
N ALA A 79 -26.35 -19.81 9.74
CA ALA A 79 -27.79 -19.59 9.57
C ALA A 79 -28.29 -19.70 8.11
N GLU A 80 -27.46 -19.46 7.09
CA GLU A 80 -27.85 -19.55 5.67
C GLU A 80 -27.66 -20.96 5.08
N ALA A 81 -26.94 -21.86 5.76
CA ALA A 81 -26.67 -23.22 5.28
C ALA A 81 -27.76 -24.25 5.67
N CYS A 82 -28.74 -23.86 6.49
CA CYS A 82 -29.83 -24.74 6.97
C CYS A 82 -31.21 -24.41 6.36
N ALA A 83 -31.27 -23.61 5.29
CA ALA A 83 -32.49 -23.37 4.50
C ALA A 83 -32.40 -24.13 3.17
#